data_AF-A0A3R7PIX6-F1
#
_entry.id   AF-A0A3R7PIX6-F1
#
_cell.length_a   1.000
_cell.length_b   1.000
_cell.length_c   1.000
_cell.angle_alpha   90.00
_cell.angle_beta   90.00
_cell.angle_gamma   90.00
#
_symmetry.space_group_name_H-M   'P 1'
#
loop_
_entity.id
_entity.type
_entity.pdbx_description
1 polymer ?
#
loop_
_entity_poly.entity_id
_entity_poly.type
_entity_poly.pdbx_seq_one_letter_code
_entity_poly.pdbx_strand_id
1 'polypeptide(L)'
;MKTALFFTTLAILAFLSSCSSSTHRTSLIEANIVNEGGFSSVKQRSHYSYWSDRVSNAPLRITIKLSDQTAYFHRGGEKVGQSRVATGKQGHSTPLGSFTISEKVVDKRSTLYGRIYDAKGYLKIADADTRRHTVPEGGKFVGCPMPYWMRLTGSGIGMHVGPIPNPGAPASHGCIRMPREMARGLFDKAPVGTKVTIVH
;
A
#
# COMPACT_ATOMS: atom_id res chain seq x y z
N MET A 1 -18.89 -77.25 7.06
CA MET A 1 -18.50 -75.89 7.54
C MET A 1 -19.68 -74.96 7.27
N LYS A 2 -20.54 -74.76 8.27
CA LYS A 2 -20.79 -73.49 9.00
C LYS A 2 -21.37 -72.32 8.15
N THR A 3 -22.68 -72.14 8.35
CA THR A 3 -23.43 -70.89 8.64
C THR A 3 -23.57 -69.76 7.60
N ALA A 4 -24.84 -69.42 7.38
CA ALA A 4 -25.38 -68.24 6.71
C ALA A 4 -25.57 -67.04 7.67
N LEU A 5 -25.84 -65.86 7.07
CA LEU A 5 -26.47 -64.58 7.52
C LEU A 5 -25.64 -63.42 6.91
N PHE A 6 -26.19 -62.40 6.25
CA PHE A 6 -27.24 -61.48 6.68
C PHE A 6 -28.03 -60.88 5.51
N PHE A 7 -29.32 -60.64 5.77
CA PHE A 7 -30.20 -59.71 5.07
C PHE A 7 -29.91 -58.26 5.49
N THR A 8 -30.12 -57.28 4.60
CA THR A 8 -30.73 -55.97 4.95
C THR A 8 -31.19 -55.22 3.68
N THR A 9 -32.52 -55.23 3.53
CA THR A 9 -33.44 -54.25 2.93
C THR A 9 -32.89 -53.00 2.21
N LEU A 10 -33.21 -52.88 0.91
CA LEU A 10 -33.25 -51.61 0.16
C LEU A 10 -34.71 -51.17 0.04
N ALA A 11 -35.11 -50.10 0.74
CA ALA A 11 -36.43 -49.51 0.63
C ALA A 11 -36.45 -48.41 -0.43
N ILE A 12 -37.38 -48.53 -1.37
CA ILE A 12 -37.70 -47.60 -2.46
C ILE A 12 -38.59 -46.48 -1.89
N LEU A 13 -38.31 -45.22 -2.22
CA LEU A 13 -39.36 -44.20 -2.31
C LEU A 13 -39.11 -43.29 -3.52
N ALA A 14 -40.18 -43.02 -4.24
CA ALA A 14 -40.22 -42.45 -5.58
C ALA A 14 -40.83 -41.03 -5.59
N PHE A 15 -40.74 -40.38 -6.76
CA PHE A 15 -41.60 -39.28 -7.26
C PHE A 15 -41.38 -37.90 -6.60
N LEU A 16 -41.29 -36.74 -7.28
CA LEU A 16 -41.74 -36.27 -8.60
C LEU A 16 -40.87 -35.12 -9.14
N SER A 17 -40.91 -35.01 -10.47
CA SER A 17 -40.54 -33.87 -11.30
C SER A 17 -41.17 -32.55 -10.84
N SER A 18 -40.40 -31.45 -10.91
CA SER A 18 -40.95 -30.14 -11.26
C SER A 18 -39.88 -29.32 -11.98
N CYS A 19 -39.94 -29.36 -13.31
CA CYS A 19 -39.48 -28.27 -14.15
C CYS A 19 -40.47 -27.12 -13.99
N SER A 20 -39.99 -25.93 -13.65
CA SER A 20 -40.68 -24.71 -14.06
C SER A 20 -39.67 -23.69 -14.54
N SER A 21 -39.75 -23.45 -15.84
CA SER A 21 -39.09 -22.42 -16.61
C SER A 21 -39.58 -21.04 -16.18
N SER A 22 -38.70 -20.03 -16.27
CA SER A 22 -38.98 -18.73 -16.92
C SER A 22 -37.77 -17.82 -16.66
N THR A 23 -36.87 -17.63 -17.64
CA THR A 23 -36.87 -16.50 -18.58
C THR A 23 -37.20 -15.15 -17.92
N HIS A 24 -36.22 -14.28 -17.73
CA HIS A 24 -36.14 -13.09 -18.59
C HIS A 24 -34.84 -12.30 -18.45
N ARG A 25 -34.38 -11.91 -19.64
CA ARG A 25 -33.42 -10.86 -19.96
C ARG A 25 -34.12 -9.49 -19.79
N THR A 26 -33.34 -8.47 -19.45
CA THR A 26 -33.52 -7.03 -19.79
C THR A 26 -34.31 -6.13 -18.82
N SER A 27 -33.66 -5.02 -18.46
CA SER A 27 -34.13 -3.63 -18.19
C SER A 27 -33.38 -3.11 -16.95
N LEU A 28 -32.37 -2.23 -17.03
CA LEU A 28 -32.35 -0.85 -17.52
C LEU A 28 -33.59 -0.04 -17.08
N ILE A 29 -33.31 1.01 -16.29
CA ILE A 29 -34.20 2.10 -15.85
C ILE A 29 -35.03 1.68 -14.61
N GLU A 30 -34.76 2.22 -13.41
CA GLU A 30 -35.06 3.61 -13.07
C GLU A 30 -33.83 4.48 -12.77
N ALA A 31 -33.44 5.25 -13.78
CA ALA A 31 -32.93 6.60 -13.59
C ALA A 31 -34.11 7.59 -13.69
N ASN A 32 -33.91 8.76 -13.05
CA ASN A 32 -34.75 9.96 -12.95
C ASN A 32 -35.55 10.03 -11.63
N ILE A 33 -35.42 11.08 -10.80
CA ILE A 33 -35.46 12.50 -11.18
C ILE A 33 -34.46 13.37 -10.36
N VAL A 34 -33.85 14.29 -11.13
CA VAL A 34 -32.96 15.44 -10.87
C VAL A 34 -33.09 16.23 -9.56
N ASN A 35 -31.95 16.70 -9.03
CA ASN A 35 -31.69 18.15 -8.99
C ASN A 35 -30.19 18.49 -9.05
N GLU A 36 -29.90 19.52 -9.82
CA GLU A 36 -28.60 20.15 -10.07
C GLU A 36 -27.96 20.70 -8.78
N GLY A 37 -26.64 20.57 -8.67
CA GLY A 37 -25.82 21.34 -7.72
C GLY A 37 -25.09 20.50 -6.67
N GLY A 38 -23.78 20.33 -6.84
CA GLY A 38 -22.89 19.96 -5.74
C GLY A 38 -21.84 18.92 -6.10
N PHE A 39 -20.65 19.42 -6.48
CA PHE A 39 -19.42 18.63 -6.53
C PHE A 39 -19.15 18.01 -5.15
N SER A 40 -19.44 16.72 -4.97
CA SER A 40 -18.99 15.97 -3.80
C SER A 40 -18.44 14.63 -4.25
N SER A 41 -17.20 14.66 -4.71
CA SER A 41 -16.38 13.45 -4.83
C SER A 41 -16.07 12.94 -3.42
N VAL A 42 -17.00 12.23 -2.81
CA VAL A 42 -16.71 11.33 -1.68
C VAL A 42 -15.97 10.12 -2.27
N LYS A 43 -14.74 10.34 -2.70
CA LYS A 43 -13.81 9.27 -3.06
C LYS A 43 -13.33 8.67 -1.75
N GLN A 44 -14.03 7.61 -1.32
CA GLN A 44 -13.65 6.66 -0.26
C GLN A 44 -12.50 7.14 0.63
N ARG A 45 -12.81 7.99 1.61
CA ARG A 45 -11.89 8.27 2.70
C ARG A 45 -11.66 6.94 3.41
N SER A 46 -10.54 6.27 3.16
CA SER A 46 -10.11 5.22 4.09
C SER A 46 -10.05 5.90 5.45
N HIS A 47 -10.73 5.38 6.47
CA HIS A 47 -10.84 6.05 7.79
C HIS A 47 -9.47 6.45 8.37
N TYR A 48 -8.38 5.84 7.88
CA TYR A 48 -7.03 6.05 8.38
C TYR A 48 -6.16 7.03 7.58
N SER A 49 -6.43 7.27 6.29
CA SER A 49 -5.62 8.19 5.45
C SER A 49 -6.50 9.22 4.76
N TYR A 50 -6.20 10.50 4.96
CA TYR A 50 -6.97 11.61 4.38
C TYR A 50 -6.15 12.91 4.30
N TRP A 51 -6.64 13.82 3.47
CA TRP A 51 -6.25 15.22 3.43
C TRP A 51 -7.43 16.11 3.82
N SER A 52 -7.18 17.09 4.66
CA SER A 52 -8.08 18.18 5.05
C SER A 52 -7.37 19.53 4.96
N ASP A 53 -6.38 19.61 4.06
CA ASP A 53 -5.54 20.78 3.86
C ASP A 53 -6.38 21.91 3.25
N ARG A 54 -6.67 22.92 4.07
CA ARG A 54 -7.30 24.17 3.64
C ARG A 54 -6.24 25.10 3.04
N VAL A 55 -6.67 26.13 2.32
CA VAL A 55 -5.76 27.16 1.82
C VAL A 55 -5.14 27.88 3.02
N SER A 56 -3.90 27.53 3.34
CA SER A 56 -3.09 28.12 4.40
C SER A 56 -1.66 28.30 3.91
N ASN A 57 -1.12 29.50 4.13
CA ASN A 57 0.26 29.83 3.77
C ASN A 57 1.29 29.29 4.78
N ALA A 58 0.85 28.66 5.87
CA ALA A 58 1.75 28.11 6.86
C ALA A 58 2.56 26.93 6.27
N PRO A 59 3.88 26.83 6.57
CA PRO A 59 4.70 25.72 6.10
C PRO A 59 4.16 24.37 6.54
N LEU A 60 4.18 23.40 5.63
CA LEU A 60 3.84 22.01 5.93
C LEU A 60 4.91 21.41 6.87
N ARG A 61 4.48 20.63 7.83
CA ARG A 61 5.33 19.83 8.73
C ARG A 61 4.76 18.43 8.83
N ILE A 62 5.66 17.46 8.93
CA ILE A 62 5.32 16.04 8.91
C ILE A 62 5.83 15.41 10.21
N THR A 63 4.97 14.70 10.91
CA THR A 63 5.35 13.88 12.06
C THR A 63 5.07 12.42 11.73
N ILE A 64 6.10 11.58 11.75
CA ILE A 64 5.97 10.14 11.54
C ILE A 64 6.07 9.48 12.91
N LYS A 65 4.98 8.84 13.33
CA LYS A 65 4.92 8.11 14.61
C LYS A 65 5.03 6.63 14.34
N LEU A 66 6.15 6.02 14.77
CA LEU A 66 6.48 4.63 14.47
C LEU A 66 5.53 3.65 15.17
N SER A 67 5.13 3.92 16.42
CA SER A 67 4.17 3.11 17.18
C SER A 67 2.79 3.07 16.51
N ASP A 68 2.37 4.19 15.92
CA ASP A 68 1.06 4.30 15.26
C ASP A 68 1.09 3.84 13.80
N GLN A 69 2.28 3.58 13.23
CA GLN A 69 2.48 3.39 11.79
C GLN A 69 1.73 4.46 10.97
N THR A 70 1.87 5.72 11.40
CA THR A 70 1.11 6.85 10.82
C THR A 70 2.02 8.07 10.62
N ALA A 71 1.87 8.71 9.46
CA ALA A 71 2.38 10.05 9.20
C ALA A 71 1.24 11.06 9.40
N TYR A 72 1.48 12.09 10.19
CA TYR A 72 0.57 13.20 10.46
C TYR A 72 1.09 14.46 9.77
N PHE A 73 0.20 15.17 9.08
CA PHE A 73 0.54 16.38 8.34
C PHE A 73 -0.05 17.60 9.05
N HIS A 74 0.78 18.62 9.25
CA HIS A 74 0.40 19.83 9.98
C HIS A 74 0.75 21.09 9.19
N ARG A 75 -0.08 22.12 9.29
CA ARG A 75 0.24 23.49 8.86
C ARG A 75 0.06 24.42 10.05
N GLY A 76 1.12 25.11 10.43
CA GLY A 76 1.13 25.86 11.70
C GLY A 76 0.85 24.90 12.86
N GLY A 77 -0.20 25.19 13.64
CA GLY A 77 -0.68 24.34 14.74
C GLY A 77 -1.79 23.35 14.38
N GLU A 78 -2.29 23.35 13.13
CA GLU A 78 -3.45 22.53 12.74
C GLU A 78 -3.03 21.23 12.05
N LYS A 79 -3.70 20.12 12.39
CA LYS A 79 -3.59 18.86 11.65
C LYS A 79 -4.41 18.96 10.36
N VAL A 80 -3.74 18.84 9.22
CA VAL A 80 -4.31 18.95 7.87
C VAL A 80 -4.40 17.62 7.12
N GLY A 81 -4.06 16.52 7.78
CA GLY A 81 -4.19 15.19 7.20
C GLY A 81 -3.38 14.16 7.95
N GLN A 82 -3.53 12.91 7.51
CA GLN A 82 -2.71 11.80 7.98
C GLN A 82 -2.68 10.68 6.94
N SER A 83 -1.70 9.80 7.04
CA SER A 83 -1.55 8.61 6.20
C SER A 83 -1.09 7.45 7.04
N ARG A 84 -1.67 6.27 6.83
CA ARG A 84 -1.00 5.01 7.21
C ARG A 84 0.33 4.92 6.50
N VAL A 85 1.31 4.36 7.17
CA VAL A 85 2.64 4.09 6.62
C VAL A 85 3.10 2.69 6.96
N ALA A 86 4.10 2.20 6.22
CA ALA A 86 4.86 1.03 6.61
C ALA A 86 6.34 1.43 6.72
N THR A 87 6.86 1.37 7.93
CA THR A 87 8.24 1.79 8.24
C THR A 87 9.20 0.60 8.21
N GLY A 88 10.45 0.83 8.59
CA GLY A 88 11.50 -0.19 8.65
C GLY A 88 11.18 -1.32 9.63
N LYS A 89 11.26 -2.56 9.16
CA LYS A 89 11.12 -3.78 9.99
C LYS A 89 12.33 -3.96 10.92
N GLN A 90 12.25 -4.92 11.84
CA GLN A 90 13.38 -5.28 12.71
C GLN A 90 14.65 -5.57 11.87
N GLY A 91 15.79 -5.04 12.30
CA GLY A 91 17.06 -5.10 11.55
C GLY A 91 17.20 -4.09 10.42
N HIS A 92 16.14 -3.32 10.13
CA HIS A 92 16.10 -2.26 9.13
C HIS A 92 15.34 -1.03 9.63
N SER A 93 15.54 -0.66 10.90
CA SER A 93 14.77 0.39 11.57
C SER A 93 14.81 1.73 10.83
N THR A 94 13.66 2.39 10.78
CA THR A 94 13.59 3.80 10.36
C THR A 94 14.23 4.68 11.43
N PRO A 95 15.17 5.58 11.10
CA PRO A 95 15.87 6.39 12.09
C PRO A 95 14.94 7.43 12.72
N LEU A 96 15.08 7.63 14.02
CA LEU A 96 14.42 8.71 14.75
C LEU A 96 15.15 10.04 14.51
N GLY A 97 14.45 11.15 14.76
CA GLY A 97 15.04 12.47 14.77
C GLY A 97 14.32 13.48 13.90
N SER A 98 15.00 14.59 13.60
CA SER A 98 14.49 15.67 12.77
C SER A 98 15.24 15.71 11.44
N PHE A 99 14.48 15.73 10.36
CA PHE A 99 14.95 15.69 8.98
C PHE A 99 14.27 16.78 8.17
N THR A 100 14.75 16.94 6.94
CA THR A 100 14.07 17.72 5.90
C THR A 100 13.97 16.88 4.64
N ILE A 101 12.96 17.16 3.81
CA ILE A 101 12.92 16.61 2.45
C ILE A 101 14.05 17.25 1.65
N SER A 102 15.10 16.48 1.34
CA SER A 102 16.31 16.99 0.68
C SER A 102 16.32 16.79 -0.84
N GLU A 103 15.56 15.80 -1.34
CA GLU A 103 15.50 15.44 -2.75
C GLU A 103 14.11 14.89 -3.07
N LYS A 104 13.61 15.17 -4.28
CA LYS A 104 12.32 14.68 -4.77
C LYS A 104 12.48 14.10 -6.17
N VAL A 105 12.07 12.85 -6.36
CA VAL A 105 12.15 12.14 -7.66
C VAL A 105 10.87 11.35 -7.91
N VAL A 106 10.24 11.56 -9.07
CA VAL A 106 8.97 10.90 -9.40
C VAL A 106 9.15 9.39 -9.60
N ASP A 107 10.13 8.98 -10.41
CA ASP A 107 10.34 7.57 -10.79
C ASP A 107 11.68 7.02 -10.26
N LYS A 108 11.90 7.13 -8.94
CA LYS A 108 13.11 6.60 -8.31
C LYS A 108 13.14 5.07 -8.36
N ARG A 109 14.32 4.50 -8.57
CA ARG A 109 14.62 3.09 -8.31
C ARG A 109 15.74 2.96 -7.29
N SER A 110 15.64 1.93 -6.45
CA SER A 110 16.68 1.63 -5.47
C SER A 110 17.91 1.01 -6.14
N THR A 111 19.09 1.43 -5.72
CA THR A 111 20.38 0.82 -6.13
C THR A 111 20.82 -0.30 -5.19
N LEU A 112 20.21 -0.40 -4.00
CA LEU A 112 20.57 -1.37 -2.97
C LEU A 112 19.56 -2.52 -2.86
N TYR A 113 18.28 -2.22 -3.04
CA TYR A 113 17.19 -3.19 -2.84
C TYR A 113 16.43 -3.46 -4.14
N GLY A 114 16.16 -4.72 -4.45
CA GLY A 114 15.53 -5.06 -5.72
C GLY A 114 15.35 -6.55 -5.95
N ARG A 115 15.43 -6.96 -7.21
CA ARG A 115 15.30 -8.35 -7.64
C ARG A 115 16.51 -8.76 -8.46
N ILE A 116 16.98 -9.99 -8.29
CA ILE A 116 18.05 -10.57 -9.10
C ILE A 116 17.46 -11.67 -9.98
N TYR A 117 17.80 -11.63 -11.25
CA TYR A 117 17.43 -12.60 -12.28
C TYR A 117 18.67 -13.28 -12.84
N ASP A 118 18.56 -14.53 -13.27
CA ASP A 118 19.64 -15.23 -13.98
C ASP A 118 19.71 -14.85 -15.47
N ALA A 119 20.69 -15.43 -16.18
CA ALA A 119 20.91 -15.19 -17.61
C ALA A 119 19.71 -15.55 -18.51
N LYS A 120 18.85 -16.49 -18.05
CA LYS A 120 17.64 -16.89 -18.77
C LYS A 120 16.44 -16.01 -18.42
N GLY A 121 16.61 -15.05 -17.50
CA GLY A 121 15.56 -14.15 -17.03
C GLY A 121 14.69 -14.71 -15.91
N TYR A 122 15.05 -15.86 -15.31
CA TYR A 122 14.30 -16.40 -14.18
C TYR A 122 14.66 -15.67 -12.88
N LEU A 123 13.64 -15.37 -12.07
CA LEU A 123 13.82 -14.74 -10.77
C LEU A 123 14.60 -15.67 -9.84
N LYS A 124 15.74 -15.20 -9.32
CA LYS A 124 16.55 -15.91 -8.33
C LYS A 124 16.34 -15.38 -6.93
N ILE A 125 16.32 -14.05 -6.77
CA ILE A 125 16.20 -13.42 -5.46
C ILE A 125 15.16 -12.30 -5.57
N ALA A 126 14.05 -12.46 -4.86
CA ALA A 126 12.91 -11.54 -4.89
C ALA A 126 13.10 -10.29 -4.02
N ASP A 127 13.92 -10.39 -2.98
CA ASP A 127 14.22 -9.32 -2.01
C ASP A 127 15.74 -9.15 -1.87
N ALA A 128 16.39 -8.84 -3.00
CA ALA A 128 17.83 -8.74 -3.09
C ALA A 128 18.36 -7.48 -2.42
N ASP A 129 19.39 -7.65 -1.60
CA ASP A 129 20.29 -6.60 -1.11
C ASP A 129 21.65 -6.75 -1.82
N THR A 130 22.07 -5.75 -2.60
CA THR A 130 23.30 -5.81 -3.41
C THR A 130 24.58 -5.86 -2.58
N ARG A 131 24.51 -5.58 -1.28
CA ARG A 131 25.65 -5.71 -0.36
C ARG A 131 25.82 -7.13 0.17
N ARG A 132 24.81 -7.98 -0.02
CA ARG A 132 24.76 -9.36 0.49
C ARG A 132 24.64 -10.41 -0.60
N HIS A 133 24.10 -10.02 -1.75
CA HIS A 133 23.81 -10.95 -2.84
C HIS A 133 24.54 -10.54 -4.11
N THR A 134 25.15 -11.54 -4.74
CA THR A 134 25.84 -11.39 -6.02
C THR A 134 24.89 -11.73 -7.17
N VAL A 135 24.99 -10.98 -8.26
CA VAL A 135 24.28 -11.30 -9.50
C VAL A 135 25.01 -12.48 -10.16
N PRO A 136 24.33 -13.60 -10.48
CA PRO A 136 24.97 -14.72 -11.15
C PRO A 136 25.48 -14.30 -12.53
N GLU A 137 26.42 -15.06 -13.08
CA GLU A 137 26.97 -14.80 -14.42
C GLU A 137 25.84 -14.68 -15.48
N GLY A 138 25.93 -13.64 -16.31
CA GLY A 138 24.91 -13.30 -17.31
C GLY A 138 23.57 -12.80 -16.74
N GLY A 139 23.40 -12.78 -15.42
CA GLY A 139 22.21 -12.29 -14.74
C GLY A 139 22.12 -10.77 -14.64
N LYS A 140 21.04 -10.28 -14.02
CA LYS A 140 20.84 -8.84 -13.79
C LYS A 140 20.16 -8.52 -12.47
N PHE A 141 20.53 -7.38 -11.88
CA PHE A 141 19.80 -6.75 -10.78
C PHE A 141 18.81 -5.71 -11.32
N VAL A 142 17.60 -5.69 -10.77
CA VAL A 142 16.55 -4.72 -11.08
C VAL A 142 16.11 -4.04 -9.79
N GLY A 143 16.45 -2.77 -9.65
CA GLY A 143 16.11 -1.96 -8.49
C GLY A 143 14.60 -1.84 -8.23
N CYS A 144 14.20 -1.95 -6.96
CA CYS A 144 12.82 -1.79 -6.54
C CYS A 144 12.30 -0.38 -6.87
N PRO A 145 11.12 -0.24 -7.51
CA PRO A 145 10.55 1.07 -7.80
C PRO A 145 10.10 1.76 -6.50
N MET A 146 10.40 3.05 -6.40
CA MET A 146 10.03 3.90 -5.26
C MET A 146 9.37 5.19 -5.76
N PRO A 147 8.14 5.12 -6.31
CA PRO A 147 7.48 6.29 -6.92
C PRO A 147 7.23 7.40 -5.90
N TYR A 148 7.28 8.66 -6.36
CA TYR A 148 7.13 9.87 -5.54
C TYR A 148 8.09 9.87 -4.35
N TRP A 149 9.37 9.60 -4.64
CA TRP A 149 10.44 9.53 -3.65
C TRP A 149 10.75 10.91 -3.06
N MET A 150 10.81 10.97 -1.73
CA MET A 150 11.18 12.14 -0.94
C MET A 150 12.28 11.73 0.05
N ARG A 151 13.54 12.12 -0.23
CA ARG A 151 14.71 11.75 0.59
C ARG A 151 14.70 12.48 1.93
N LEU A 152 15.07 11.77 3.00
CA LEU A 152 15.22 12.32 4.36
C LEU A 152 16.65 12.25 4.89
N THR A 153 17.38 11.17 4.60
CA THR A 153 18.73 10.95 5.14
C THR A 153 19.79 10.93 4.05
N GLY A 154 21.06 11.09 4.41
CA GLY A 154 22.20 10.82 3.51
C GLY A 154 22.33 9.34 3.12
N SER A 155 21.96 8.44 4.04
CA SER A 155 21.99 6.98 3.85
C SER A 155 20.95 6.42 2.86
N GLY A 156 20.08 7.27 2.29
CA GLY A 156 19.12 6.85 1.28
C GLY A 156 17.77 6.40 1.85
N ILE A 157 17.42 6.81 3.06
CA ILE A 157 16.08 6.62 3.63
C ILE A 157 15.19 7.79 3.23
N GLY A 158 13.97 7.48 2.80
CA GLY A 158 13.00 8.45 2.32
C GLY A 158 11.56 7.94 2.42
N MET A 159 10.63 8.84 2.11
CA MET A 159 9.20 8.54 1.99
C MET A 159 8.86 8.27 0.52
N HIS A 160 8.04 7.26 0.22
CA HIS A 160 7.62 6.97 -1.16
C HIS A 160 6.41 6.04 -1.21
N VAL A 161 5.88 5.79 -2.40
CA VAL A 161 4.82 4.79 -2.62
C VAL A 161 5.33 3.39 -2.37
N GLY A 162 4.60 2.61 -1.58
CA GLY A 162 4.88 1.18 -1.42
C GLY A 162 3.73 0.41 -0.78
N PRO A 163 3.81 -0.93 -0.76
CA PRO A 163 2.80 -1.77 -0.12
C PRO A 163 2.77 -1.51 1.40
N ILE A 164 1.55 -1.40 1.93
CA ILE A 164 1.26 -1.17 3.35
C ILE A 164 0.46 -2.37 3.87
N PRO A 165 0.96 -3.12 4.86
CA PRO A 165 0.15 -4.14 5.53
C PRO A 165 -1.10 -3.50 6.15
N ASN A 166 -2.24 -4.21 6.15
CA ASN A 166 -3.47 -3.74 6.79
C ASN A 166 -3.53 -4.30 8.24
N PRO A 167 -3.75 -3.48 9.29
CA PRO A 167 -4.07 -2.05 9.31
C PRO A 167 -2.86 -1.08 9.30
N GLY A 168 -1.64 -1.60 9.29
CA GLY A 168 -0.38 -0.85 9.26
C GLY A 168 0.66 -1.61 10.08
N ALA A 169 1.85 -1.86 9.52
CA ALA A 169 2.93 -2.53 10.23
C ALA A 169 4.29 -2.19 9.60
N PRO A 170 5.39 -2.24 10.36
CA PRO A 170 6.73 -2.17 9.80
C PRO A 170 6.96 -3.28 8.76
N ALA A 171 7.33 -2.91 7.54
CA ALA A 171 7.47 -3.85 6.42
C ALA A 171 8.52 -3.45 5.38
N SER A 172 9.31 -2.41 5.63
CA SER A 172 10.30 -1.88 4.69
C SER A 172 11.74 -2.15 5.16
N HIS A 173 12.71 -1.82 4.30
CA HIS A 173 14.14 -1.81 4.62
C HIS A 173 14.62 -0.46 5.20
N GLY A 174 13.72 0.32 5.79
CA GLY A 174 14.02 1.59 6.47
C GLY A 174 13.21 2.76 5.93
N CYS A 175 12.87 2.74 4.64
CA CYS A 175 12.02 3.75 4.01
C CYS A 175 10.61 3.79 4.61
N ILE A 176 9.95 4.93 4.49
CA ILE A 176 8.58 5.11 4.93
C ILE A 176 7.68 4.94 3.70
N ARG A 177 7.02 3.79 3.59
CA ARG A 177 6.09 3.54 2.49
C ARG A 177 4.75 4.20 2.79
N MET A 178 4.12 4.74 1.76
CA MET A 178 2.80 5.38 1.83
C MET A 178 1.87 4.83 0.73
N PRO A 179 0.54 4.89 0.92
CA PRO A 179 -0.43 4.72 -0.16
C PRO A 179 -0.15 5.70 -1.30
N ARG A 180 -0.40 5.29 -2.54
CA ARG A 180 -0.07 6.08 -3.74
C ARG A 180 -0.67 7.48 -3.71
N GLU A 181 -1.94 7.61 -3.36
CA GLU A 181 -2.62 8.90 -3.32
C GLU A 181 -2.00 9.85 -2.28
N MET A 182 -1.61 9.31 -1.12
CA MET A 182 -0.99 10.09 -0.06
C MET A 182 0.43 10.51 -0.42
N ALA A 183 1.24 9.61 -0.96
CA ALA A 183 2.60 9.95 -1.38
C ALA A 183 2.63 10.95 -2.53
N ARG A 184 1.76 10.80 -3.55
CA ARG A 184 1.62 11.78 -4.62
C ARG A 184 1.16 13.14 -4.10
N GLY A 185 0.10 13.16 -3.28
CA GLY A 185 -0.41 14.40 -2.71
C GLY A 185 0.61 15.11 -1.83
N LEU A 186 1.38 14.35 -1.04
CA LEU A 186 2.47 14.88 -0.23
C LEU A 186 3.61 15.40 -1.12
N PHE A 187 3.98 14.66 -2.15
CA PHE A 187 4.98 15.09 -3.12
C PHE A 187 4.58 16.41 -3.77
N ASP A 188 3.32 16.61 -4.12
CA ASP A 188 2.87 17.87 -4.73
C ASP A 188 2.89 19.03 -3.71
N LYS A 189 2.49 18.77 -2.45
CA LYS A 189 2.30 19.81 -1.41
C LYS A 189 3.55 20.15 -0.61
N ALA A 190 4.52 19.25 -0.51
CA ALA A 190 5.72 19.39 0.30
C ALA A 190 6.89 19.88 -0.56
N PRO A 191 7.33 21.14 -0.43
CA PRO A 191 8.57 21.60 -1.07
C PRO A 191 9.79 20.91 -0.45
N VAL A 192 10.92 20.92 -1.18
CA VAL A 192 12.23 20.63 -0.59
C VAL A 192 12.46 21.56 0.61
N GLY A 193 13.03 21.05 1.70
CA GLY A 193 13.18 21.74 2.97
C GLY A 193 12.01 21.54 3.95
N THR A 194 10.90 20.90 3.53
CA THR A 194 9.80 20.54 4.43
C THR A 194 10.32 19.72 5.62
N LYS A 195 9.98 20.14 6.84
CA LYS A 195 10.44 19.48 8.07
C LYS A 195 9.69 18.17 8.30
N VAL A 196 10.45 17.13 8.64
CA VAL A 196 9.95 15.80 8.97
C VAL A 196 10.54 15.37 10.30
N THR A 197 9.70 15.05 11.28
CA THR A 197 10.13 14.54 12.57
C THR A 197 9.67 13.09 12.71
N ILE A 198 10.59 12.20 13.09
CA ILE A 198 10.32 10.77 13.28
C ILE A 198 10.47 10.46 14.76
N VAL A 199 9.38 9.97 15.37
CA VAL A 199 9.27 9.66 16.79
C VAL A 199 8.68 8.27 16.99
N HIS A 200 8.83 7.73 18.20
CA HIS A 200 8.09 6.53 18.59
C HIS A 200 6.59 6.81 18.67
#